data_AF-A0AAD5U258-F1
#
_entry.id   AF-A0AAD5U258-F1
#
_cell.length_a   1.000
_cell.length_b   1.000
_cell.length_c   1.000
_cell.angle_alpha   90.00
_cell.angle_beta   90.00
_cell.angle_gamma   90.00
#
_symmetry.space_group_name_H-M   'P 1'
#
loop_
_entity.id
_entity.type
_entity.pdbx_description
1 polymer ?
#
loop_
_entity_poly.entity_id
_entity_poly.type
_entity_poly.pdbx_seq_one_letter_code
_entity_poly.pdbx_strand_id
1 'polypeptide(L)'
;MDNLAYTPIAINSKIETEEVLGPLPQNWEKAPWGKTNRHYFIDHNSKSTTWVDPRTYDLRKHDIRDIVAGELPYAWEEAYDEQVGIYYIDHTTQFHFIDAPWEEHVKEQVLQLQAAKVPLESEVLSNTAAVESINIEEQLENERLKRLEIEEAELKYNTLHEERTKIELQIKELEEKINMINSESPEEVSQEDQEKVKNLKIELSQLDVKIEDERKELELFNNQHEKLKREIEEYQLKIKELNSVNERLEQNTNALIEGNREAHDGINEMRQMIEAEALQRAALEDYIKQLKSEVVQLYDPNAVPSTETETKPAHSDAPLPEPGSAEEVELLNERLEKEHKEKERLQRITKALEEERTKAHDENESHVHHLPTWVKDLDINNEDFNQSLSGKVGSEKSVAASQEIIVEHDTGNGEEESAEPENEKHEVENHVEEEQTVGAETHEDSEVKQHESEQLQVEEEHAEVA
;
A
#
# COMPACT_ATOMS: atom_id res chain seq x y z
N MET A 1 -6.83 -25.77 -47.01
CA MET A 1 -6.01 -24.75 -47.68
C MET A 1 -7.01 -23.64 -47.98
N ASP A 2 -7.16 -22.62 -47.14
CA ASP A 2 -6.17 -21.93 -46.32
C ASP A 2 -6.79 -21.51 -44.99
N ASN A 3 -6.01 -21.54 -43.90
CA ASN A 3 -6.37 -20.82 -42.68
C ASN A 3 -6.57 -19.37 -43.09
N LEU A 4 -7.79 -18.84 -42.94
CA LEU A 4 -8.01 -17.39 -42.89
C LEU A 4 -7.17 -16.89 -41.71
N ALA A 5 -5.94 -16.49 -41.99
CA ALA A 5 -5.04 -15.97 -40.98
C ALA A 5 -5.70 -14.72 -40.44
N TYR A 6 -6.17 -14.80 -39.19
CA TYR A 6 -6.64 -13.65 -38.45
C TYR A 6 -5.60 -12.53 -38.55
N THR A 7 -6.00 -11.41 -39.16
CA THR A 7 -5.18 -10.20 -39.23
C THR A 7 -5.73 -9.22 -38.21
N PRO A 8 -4.95 -8.89 -37.16
CA PRO A 8 -5.40 -7.92 -36.17
C PRO A 8 -5.73 -6.57 -36.83
N ILE A 9 -6.83 -5.96 -36.39
CA ILE A 9 -7.29 -4.64 -36.84
C ILE A 9 -6.48 -3.57 -36.10
N ALA A 10 -6.28 -3.75 -34.80
CA ALA A 10 -5.50 -2.86 -33.95
C ALA A 10 -4.06 -2.67 -34.44
N ILE A 11 -3.65 -1.41 -34.55
CA ILE A 11 -2.32 -1.01 -35.01
C ILE A 11 -1.24 -1.43 -34.00
N ASN A 12 -1.59 -1.51 -32.71
CA ASN A 12 -0.73 -1.96 -31.61
C ASN A 12 -0.02 -3.29 -31.88
N SER A 13 -0.73 -4.25 -32.48
CA SER A 13 -0.18 -5.57 -32.84
C SER A 13 1.01 -5.50 -33.82
N LYS A 14 1.13 -4.41 -34.58
CA LYS A 14 2.20 -4.19 -35.56
C LYS A 14 3.40 -3.44 -34.97
N ILE A 15 3.20 -2.72 -33.87
CA ILE A 15 4.20 -1.86 -33.23
C ILE A 15 4.84 -2.59 -32.04
N GLU A 16 4.09 -3.44 -31.34
CA GLU A 16 4.49 -4.09 -30.10
C GLU A 16 5.17 -5.45 -30.36
N THR A 17 6.18 -5.44 -31.23
CA THR A 17 7.03 -6.61 -31.46
C THR A 17 8.15 -6.66 -30.44
N GLU A 18 8.70 -7.86 -30.17
CA GLU A 18 9.82 -8.01 -29.23
C GLU A 18 11.05 -7.18 -29.63
N GLU A 19 11.25 -6.95 -30.92
CA GLU A 19 12.34 -6.12 -31.44
C GLU A 19 12.17 -4.63 -31.10
N VAL A 20 10.93 -4.14 -31.03
CA VAL A 20 10.63 -2.73 -30.74
C VAL A 20 10.58 -2.47 -29.23
N LEU A 21 10.04 -3.41 -28.45
CA LEU A 21 9.82 -3.23 -27.01
C LEU A 21 11.09 -3.36 -26.16
N GLY A 22 12.18 -3.93 -26.71
CA GLY A 22 13.42 -4.15 -25.95
C GLY A 22 13.27 -5.22 -24.85
N PRO A 23 14.25 -5.37 -23.94
CA PRO A 23 14.18 -6.37 -22.88
C PRO A 23 13.05 -6.08 -21.87
N LEU A 24 12.55 -7.12 -21.19
CA LEU A 24 11.63 -6.93 -20.06
C LEU A 24 12.30 -6.12 -18.94
N PRO A 25 11.50 -5.35 -18.16
CA PRO A 25 12.00 -4.69 -16.96
C PRO A 25 12.60 -5.70 -15.97
N GLN A 26 13.46 -5.22 -15.08
CA GLN A 26 14.09 -6.07 -14.06
C GLN A 26 13.02 -6.77 -13.21
N ASN A 27 13.25 -8.05 -12.90
CA ASN A 27 12.34 -8.91 -12.13
C ASN A 27 10.99 -9.18 -12.81
N TRP A 28 10.85 -8.92 -14.11
CA TRP A 28 9.73 -9.39 -14.91
C TRP A 28 10.12 -10.60 -15.76
N GLU A 29 9.19 -11.54 -15.89
CA GLU A 29 9.37 -12.76 -16.70
C GLU A 29 8.18 -12.96 -17.63
N LYS A 30 8.43 -13.35 -18.88
CA LYS A 30 7.40 -13.76 -19.84
C LYS A 30 7.33 -15.28 -19.88
N ALA A 31 6.16 -15.83 -19.61
CA ALA A 31 5.92 -17.27 -19.57
C ALA A 31 4.80 -17.68 -20.55
N PRO A 32 4.91 -18.84 -21.22
CA PRO A 32 3.85 -19.34 -22.09
C PRO A 32 2.67 -19.88 -21.28
N TRP A 33 1.44 -19.58 -21.71
CA TRP A 33 0.23 -20.15 -21.15
C TRP A 33 -0.06 -21.52 -21.77
N GLY A 34 0.41 -22.57 -21.08
CA GLY A 34 0.12 -23.96 -21.43
C GLY A 34 0.53 -24.31 -22.86
N LYS A 35 -0.40 -24.91 -23.63
CA LYS A 35 -0.18 -25.29 -25.05
C LYS A 35 -0.63 -24.24 -26.05
N THR A 36 -1.11 -23.10 -25.57
CA THR A 36 -1.53 -22.00 -26.44
C THR A 36 -0.33 -21.14 -26.80
N ASN A 37 -0.38 -20.43 -27.92
CA ASN A 37 0.66 -19.44 -28.26
C ASN A 37 0.50 -18.11 -27.48
N ARG A 38 -0.28 -18.12 -26.40
CA ARG A 38 -0.53 -16.95 -25.55
C ARG A 38 0.52 -16.91 -24.45
N HIS A 39 0.98 -15.71 -24.12
CA HIS A 39 1.96 -15.50 -23.06
C HIS A 39 1.33 -14.65 -21.95
N TYR A 40 1.81 -14.85 -20.74
CA TYR A 40 1.51 -13.99 -19.59
C TYR A 40 2.83 -13.52 -18.98
N PHE A 41 2.75 -12.50 -18.15
CA PHE A 41 3.90 -11.84 -17.53
C PHE A 41 3.83 -12.01 -16.01
N ILE A 42 4.97 -12.27 -15.40
CA ILE A 42 5.15 -12.48 -13.97
C ILE A 42 5.96 -11.32 -13.45
N ASP A 43 5.44 -10.58 -12.47
CA ASP A 43 6.18 -9.59 -11.71
C ASP A 43 6.68 -10.22 -10.41
N HIS A 44 7.98 -10.50 -10.36
CA HIS A 44 8.62 -11.09 -9.19
C HIS A 44 8.77 -10.10 -8.03
N ASN A 45 8.59 -8.78 -8.25
CA ASN A 45 8.61 -7.79 -7.18
C ASN A 45 7.33 -7.88 -6.35
N SER A 46 6.16 -7.91 -7.01
CA SER A 46 4.85 -8.01 -6.36
C SER A 46 4.33 -9.44 -6.21
N LYS A 47 5.04 -10.44 -6.72
CA LYS A 47 4.61 -11.85 -6.78
C LYS A 47 3.25 -12.00 -7.46
N SER A 48 3.03 -11.26 -8.53
CA SER A 48 1.77 -11.24 -9.27
C SER A 48 1.97 -11.67 -10.73
N THR A 49 0.87 -12.01 -11.39
CA THR A 49 0.85 -12.37 -12.81
C THR A 49 -0.18 -11.53 -13.55
N THR A 50 0.09 -11.21 -14.81
CA THR A 50 -0.78 -10.38 -15.65
C THR A 50 -0.72 -10.80 -17.10
N TRP A 51 -1.81 -10.54 -17.83
CA TRP A 51 -1.86 -10.71 -19.30
C TRP A 51 -1.26 -9.51 -20.04
N VAL A 52 -1.00 -8.41 -19.34
CA VAL A 52 -0.53 -7.15 -19.92
C VAL A 52 0.98 -7.09 -19.90
N ASP A 53 1.60 -6.83 -21.06
CA ASP A 53 3.04 -6.66 -21.15
C ASP A 53 3.47 -5.35 -20.47
N PRO A 54 4.31 -5.37 -19.43
CA PRO A 54 4.70 -4.17 -18.67
C PRO A 54 5.38 -3.11 -19.54
N ARG A 55 5.99 -3.50 -20.66
CA ARG A 55 6.68 -2.58 -21.58
C ARG A 55 5.70 -1.71 -22.37
N THR A 56 4.42 -2.08 -22.40
CA THR A 56 3.39 -1.33 -23.14
C THR A 56 2.81 -0.17 -22.35
N TYR A 57 3.16 -0.03 -21.06
CA TYR A 57 2.66 1.02 -20.17
C TYR A 57 2.86 2.41 -20.76
N ASP A 58 4.11 2.81 -21.03
CA ASP A 58 4.41 4.14 -21.57
C ASP A 58 4.11 4.30 -23.07
N LEU A 59 3.88 3.18 -23.78
CA LEU A 59 3.65 3.17 -25.22
C LEU A 59 2.18 3.37 -25.59
N ARG A 60 1.27 3.00 -24.69
CA ARG A 60 -0.17 3.08 -24.92
C ARG A 60 -0.78 4.18 -24.06
N LYS A 61 -1.87 4.76 -24.55
CA LYS A 61 -2.64 5.73 -23.77
C LYS A 61 -3.45 5.01 -22.70
N HIS A 62 -3.53 5.61 -21.51
CA HIS A 62 -4.29 5.07 -20.39
C HIS A 62 -5.74 5.56 -20.35
N ASP A 63 -6.00 6.82 -20.72
CA ASP A 63 -7.35 7.35 -20.76
C ASP A 63 -8.07 6.88 -22.03
N ILE A 64 -9.20 6.19 -21.84
CA ILE A 64 -10.09 5.71 -22.90
C ILE A 64 -10.63 6.84 -23.79
N ARG A 65 -10.67 8.08 -23.27
CA ARG A 65 -11.14 9.27 -24.01
C ARG A 65 -10.17 9.66 -25.13
N ASP A 66 -8.87 9.48 -24.92
CA ASP A 66 -7.81 9.91 -25.84
C ASP A 66 -7.52 8.91 -26.97
N ILE A 67 -8.27 7.80 -26.98
CA ILE A 67 -8.12 6.71 -27.94
C ILE A 67 -8.75 7.09 -29.27
N VAL A 68 -7.98 6.89 -30.34
CA VAL A 68 -8.42 7.12 -31.73
C VAL A 68 -8.67 5.80 -32.44
N ALA A 69 -9.37 5.86 -33.58
CA ALA A 69 -9.73 4.67 -34.34
C ALA A 69 -8.50 3.83 -34.73
N GLY A 70 -8.52 2.55 -34.37
CA GLY A 70 -7.45 1.58 -34.64
C GLY A 70 -6.36 1.49 -33.56
N GLU A 71 -6.39 2.33 -32.52
CA GLU A 71 -5.51 2.23 -31.35
C GLU A 71 -6.22 1.52 -30.19
N LEU A 72 -5.50 0.66 -29.46
CA LEU A 72 -5.97 0.08 -28.21
C LEU A 72 -5.37 0.83 -27.01
N PRO A 73 -6.18 1.09 -25.97
CA PRO A 73 -5.67 1.59 -24.70
C PRO A 73 -4.69 0.62 -24.02
N TYR A 74 -3.98 1.12 -23.01
CA TYR A 74 -3.21 0.28 -22.12
C TYR A 74 -4.11 -0.79 -21.48
N ALA A 75 -3.60 -2.02 -21.35
CA ALA A 75 -4.32 -3.18 -20.83
C ALA A 75 -5.53 -3.64 -21.66
N TRP A 76 -5.70 -3.14 -22.89
CA TRP A 76 -6.71 -3.66 -23.83
C TRP A 76 -6.11 -4.66 -24.82
N GLU A 77 -6.86 -5.73 -25.11
CA GLU A 77 -6.46 -6.78 -26.05
C GLU A 77 -7.54 -6.98 -27.09
N GLU A 78 -7.14 -7.10 -28.36
CA GLU A 78 -8.03 -7.53 -29.44
C GLU A 78 -7.88 -9.05 -29.60
N ALA A 79 -9.00 -9.76 -29.48
CA ALA A 79 -9.06 -11.20 -29.54
C ALA A 79 -10.02 -11.65 -30.65
N TYR A 80 -9.84 -12.89 -31.10
CA TYR A 80 -10.69 -13.51 -32.12
C TYR A 80 -11.22 -14.84 -31.60
N ASP A 81 -12.52 -15.03 -31.76
CA ASP A 81 -13.20 -16.30 -31.58
C ASP A 81 -13.96 -16.68 -32.87
N GLU A 82 -14.08 -17.97 -33.15
CA GLU A 82 -14.72 -18.45 -34.39
C GLU A 82 -16.23 -18.16 -34.44
N GLN A 83 -16.90 -18.09 -33.28
CA GLN A 83 -18.34 -17.85 -33.19
C GLN A 83 -18.67 -16.36 -33.08
N VAL A 84 -17.90 -15.63 -32.28
CA VAL A 84 -18.14 -14.20 -31.99
C VAL A 84 -17.47 -13.28 -33.02
N GLY A 85 -16.37 -13.73 -33.63
CA GLY A 85 -15.50 -12.89 -34.44
C GLY A 85 -14.53 -12.10 -33.57
N ILE A 86 -14.23 -10.87 -33.99
CA ILE A 86 -13.29 -9.98 -33.29
C ILE A 86 -14.02 -9.34 -32.11
N TYR A 87 -13.39 -9.38 -30.95
CA TYR A 87 -13.85 -8.71 -29.74
C TYR A 87 -12.66 -8.18 -28.95
N TYR A 88 -12.94 -7.37 -27.95
CA TYR A 88 -11.96 -6.63 -27.17
C TYR A 88 -12.06 -7.00 -25.70
N ILE A 89 -10.92 -7.11 -25.03
CA ILE A 89 -10.82 -7.47 -23.62
C ILE A 89 -10.15 -6.31 -22.90
N ASP A 90 -10.80 -5.79 -21.87
CA ASP A 90 -10.19 -4.82 -20.96
C ASP A 90 -9.69 -5.55 -19.70
N HIS A 91 -8.38 -5.70 -19.59
CA HIS A 91 -7.76 -6.35 -18.42
C HIS A 91 -7.76 -5.47 -17.17
N THR A 92 -8.15 -4.19 -17.25
CA THR A 92 -8.25 -3.30 -16.09
C THR A 92 -9.60 -3.47 -15.38
N THR A 93 -10.67 -3.51 -16.17
CA THR A 93 -12.04 -3.70 -15.67
C THR A 93 -12.46 -5.17 -15.64
N GLN A 94 -11.70 -6.06 -16.32
CA GLN A 94 -11.99 -7.49 -16.49
C GLN A 94 -13.29 -7.75 -17.29
N PHE A 95 -13.67 -6.83 -18.18
CA PHE A 95 -14.82 -6.96 -19.07
C PHE A 95 -14.40 -7.23 -20.52
N HIS A 96 -15.36 -7.74 -21.30
CA HIS A 96 -15.22 -8.00 -22.74
C HIS A 96 -16.23 -7.15 -23.50
N PHE A 97 -15.83 -6.65 -24.67
CA PHE A 97 -16.63 -5.77 -25.51
C PHE A 97 -16.62 -6.32 -26.94
N ILE A 98 -17.79 -6.37 -27.57
CA ILE A 98 -17.88 -6.76 -28.98
C ILE A 98 -17.36 -5.62 -29.87
N ASP A 99 -17.74 -4.40 -29.53
CA ASP A 99 -17.33 -3.20 -30.24
C ASP A 99 -15.99 -2.66 -29.73
N ALA A 100 -15.32 -1.88 -30.58
CA ALA A 100 -13.98 -1.41 -30.34
C ALA A 100 -13.91 -0.28 -29.30
N PRO A 101 -12.79 -0.13 -28.56
CA PRO A 101 -12.65 0.88 -27.51
C PRO A 101 -12.70 2.34 -28.01
N TRP A 102 -12.54 2.57 -29.32
CA TRP A 102 -12.68 3.90 -29.90
C TRP A 102 -14.12 4.29 -30.21
N GLU A 103 -15.08 3.36 -30.14
CA GLU A 103 -16.51 3.64 -30.33
C GLU A 103 -17.07 4.37 -29.11
N GLU A 104 -17.88 5.41 -29.34
CA GLU A 104 -18.33 6.33 -28.28
C GLU A 104 -19.11 5.64 -27.17
N HIS A 105 -19.97 4.67 -27.52
CA HIS A 105 -20.76 3.91 -26.55
C HIS A 105 -19.88 2.99 -25.67
N VAL A 106 -18.80 2.43 -26.22
CA VAL A 106 -17.83 1.62 -25.45
C VAL A 106 -17.06 2.53 -24.51
N LYS A 107 -16.61 3.70 -24.97
CA LYS A 107 -15.95 4.71 -24.12
C LYS A 107 -16.82 5.08 -22.92
N GLU A 108 -18.10 5.36 -23.15
CA GLU A 108 -19.04 5.71 -22.09
C GLU A 108 -19.23 4.54 -21.10
N GLN A 109 -19.42 3.31 -21.60
CA GLN A 109 -19.59 2.12 -20.76
C GLN A 109 -18.35 1.86 -19.89
N VAL A 110 -17.15 1.97 -20.44
CA VAL A 110 -15.89 1.79 -19.72
C VAL A 110 -15.72 2.86 -18.64
N LEU A 111 -16.03 4.12 -18.95
CA LEU A 111 -15.98 5.20 -17.96
C LEU A 111 -16.96 4.96 -16.79
N GLN A 112 -18.16 4.42 -17.07
CA GLN A 112 -19.10 4.05 -16.02
C GLN A 112 -18.56 2.90 -15.15
N LEU A 113 -17.97 1.86 -15.77
CA LEU A 113 -17.38 0.73 -15.05
C LEU A 113 -16.19 1.17 -14.17
N GLN A 114 -15.32 2.04 -14.70
CA GLN A 114 -14.21 2.61 -13.94
C GLN A 114 -14.72 3.48 -12.78
N ALA A 115 -15.73 4.32 -13.02
CA ALA A 115 -16.35 5.15 -11.98
C ALA A 115 -17.06 4.33 -10.90
N ALA A 116 -17.55 3.12 -11.21
CA ALA A 116 -18.13 2.21 -10.22
C ALA A 116 -17.09 1.48 -9.36
N LYS A 117 -15.85 1.32 -9.86
CA LYS A 117 -14.74 0.66 -9.14
C LYS A 117 -14.08 1.57 -8.10
N VAL A 118 -13.97 2.87 -8.40
CA VAL A 118 -13.37 3.88 -7.50
C VAL A 118 -14.05 3.97 -6.11
N PRO A 119 -15.40 3.98 -5.99
CA PRO A 119 -16.08 3.97 -4.70
C PRO A 119 -15.67 2.77 -3.84
N LEU A 120 -15.66 1.56 -4.40
CA LEU A 120 -15.30 0.33 -3.70
C LEU A 120 -13.85 0.34 -3.21
N GLU A 121 -12.89 0.75 -4.05
CA GLU A 121 -11.48 0.82 -3.64
C GLU A 121 -11.24 1.88 -2.56
N SER A 122 -11.92 3.03 -2.64
CA SER A 122 -11.82 4.09 -1.61
C SER A 122 -12.42 3.65 -0.27
N GLU A 123 -13.51 2.90 -0.30
CA GLU A 123 -14.18 2.39 0.89
C GLU A 123 -13.36 1.28 1.55
N VAL A 124 -12.74 0.41 0.76
CA VAL A 124 -11.81 -0.62 1.27
C VAL A 124 -10.60 0.02 1.94
N LEU A 125 -9.92 0.98 1.30
CA LEU A 125 -8.77 1.68 1.89
C LEU A 125 -9.15 2.43 3.18
N SER A 126 -10.31 3.09 3.19
CA SER A 126 -10.87 3.76 4.38
C SER A 126 -11.13 2.77 5.52
N ASN A 127 -11.75 1.62 5.20
CA ASN A 127 -12.06 0.59 6.19
C ASN A 127 -10.79 -0.06 6.74
N THR A 128 -9.77 -0.30 5.90
CA THR A 128 -8.47 -0.82 6.36
C THR A 128 -7.76 0.17 7.28
N ALA A 129 -7.72 1.46 6.93
CA ALA A 129 -7.13 2.50 7.77
C ALA A 129 -7.87 2.66 9.11
N ALA A 130 -9.20 2.51 9.11
CA ALA A 130 -10.01 2.53 10.33
C ALA A 130 -9.70 1.32 11.24
N VAL A 131 -9.56 0.12 10.66
CA VAL A 131 -9.19 -1.10 11.41
C VAL A 131 -7.78 -0.97 12.01
N GLU A 132 -6.81 -0.47 11.26
CA GLU A 132 -5.46 -0.22 11.77
C GLU A 132 -5.45 0.82 12.90
N SER A 133 -6.26 1.87 12.78
CA SER A 133 -6.39 2.90 13.82
C SER A 133 -6.95 2.32 15.12
N ILE A 134 -7.99 1.46 15.04
CA ILE A 134 -8.58 0.79 16.20
C ILE A 134 -7.55 -0.14 16.87
N ASN A 135 -6.79 -0.91 16.10
CA ASN A 135 -5.77 -1.82 16.62
C ASN A 135 -4.63 -1.07 17.33
N ILE A 136 -4.22 0.10 16.82
CA ILE A 136 -3.21 0.95 17.46
C ILE A 136 -3.76 1.52 18.78
N GLU A 137 -5.01 1.99 18.80
CA GLU A 137 -5.66 2.51 20.00
C GLU A 137 -5.74 1.46 21.11
N GLU A 138 -6.08 0.21 20.75
CA GLU A 138 -6.10 -0.93 21.67
C GLU A 138 -4.70 -1.25 22.23
N GLN A 139 -3.66 -1.22 21.40
CA GLN A 139 -2.27 -1.40 21.84
C GLN A 139 -1.84 -0.31 22.82
N LEU A 140 -2.21 0.94 22.55
CA LEU A 140 -1.87 2.08 23.41
C LEU A 140 -2.55 1.97 24.80
N GLU A 141 -3.80 1.53 24.83
CA GLU A 141 -4.54 1.35 26.08
C GLU A 141 -3.98 0.21 26.92
N ASN A 142 -3.59 -0.91 26.28
CA ASN A 142 -2.89 -2.00 26.95
C ASN A 142 -1.55 -1.53 27.57
N GLU A 143 -0.82 -0.65 26.90
CA GLU A 143 0.42 -0.08 27.47
C GLU A 143 0.14 0.84 28.67
N ARG A 144 -0.93 1.65 28.62
CA ARG A 144 -1.36 2.48 29.75
C ARG A 144 -1.71 1.64 30.96
N LEU A 145 -2.41 0.52 30.76
CA LEU A 145 -2.77 -0.40 31.85
C LEU A 145 -1.53 -0.98 32.53
N LYS A 146 -0.55 -1.44 31.73
CA LYS A 146 0.73 -1.95 32.24
C LYS A 146 1.50 -0.89 33.05
N ARG A 147 1.47 0.39 32.64
CA ARG A 147 2.12 1.48 33.39
C ARG A 147 1.48 1.72 34.75
N LEU A 148 0.15 1.68 34.83
CA LEU A 148 -0.59 1.78 36.09
C LEU A 148 -0.23 0.64 37.05
N GLU A 149 -0.12 -0.58 36.53
CA GLU A 149 0.21 -1.77 37.32
C GLU A 149 1.63 -1.67 37.91
N ILE A 150 2.59 -1.11 37.15
CA ILE A 150 3.94 -0.81 37.64
C ILE A 150 3.93 0.27 38.72
N GLU A 151 3.19 1.36 38.52
CA GLU A 151 3.12 2.46 39.49
C GLU A 151 2.51 2.00 40.83
N GLU A 152 1.46 1.18 40.78
CA GLU A 152 0.86 0.58 41.98
C GLU A 152 1.84 -0.33 42.72
N ALA A 153 2.59 -1.14 41.98
CA ALA A 153 3.64 -1.97 42.52
C ALA A 153 4.79 -1.18 43.17
N GLU A 154 5.26 -0.11 42.53
CA GLU A 154 6.30 0.76 43.08
C GLU A 154 5.84 1.40 44.39
N LEU A 155 4.58 1.86 44.44
CA LEU A 155 3.98 2.40 45.66
C LEU A 155 3.98 1.35 46.79
N LYS A 156 3.56 0.12 46.47
CA LYS A 156 3.54 -0.99 47.43
C LYS A 156 4.93 -1.35 47.93
N TYR A 157 5.92 -1.42 47.02
CA TYR A 157 7.32 -1.66 47.36
C TYR A 157 7.86 -0.59 48.32
N ASN A 158 7.62 0.68 48.03
CA ASN A 158 8.08 1.79 48.87
C ASN A 158 7.47 1.71 50.28
N THR A 159 6.18 1.37 50.38
CA THR A 159 5.49 1.23 51.67
C THR A 159 6.08 0.09 52.50
N LEU A 160 6.29 -1.08 51.88
CA LEU A 160 6.94 -2.23 52.54
C LEU A 160 8.38 -1.92 52.94
N HIS A 161 9.11 -1.17 52.11
CA HIS A 161 10.47 -0.74 52.40
C HIS A 161 10.51 0.15 53.65
N GLU A 162 9.61 1.11 53.78
CA GLU A 162 9.48 1.95 54.97
C GLU A 162 9.19 1.12 56.24
N GLU A 163 8.26 0.17 56.17
CA GLU A 163 7.95 -0.72 57.29
C GLU A 163 9.17 -1.57 57.69
N ARG A 164 9.88 -2.13 56.72
CA ARG A 164 11.12 -2.88 56.95
C ARG A 164 12.16 -2.04 57.68
N THR A 165 12.41 -0.80 57.24
CA THR A 165 13.41 0.07 57.90
C THR A 165 13.04 0.37 59.36
N LYS A 166 11.75 0.46 59.67
CA LYS A 166 11.25 0.64 61.03
C LYS A 166 11.51 -0.59 61.90
N ILE A 167 11.30 -1.79 61.38
CA ILE A 167 11.60 -3.05 62.08
C ILE A 167 13.10 -3.19 62.30
N GLU A 168 13.94 -2.87 61.31
CA GLU A 168 15.40 -2.90 61.43
C GLU A 168 15.90 -1.97 62.56
N LEU A 169 15.31 -0.77 62.68
CA LEU A 169 15.61 0.14 63.79
C LEU A 169 15.20 -0.43 65.15
N GLN A 170 14.04 -1.10 65.24
CA GLN A 170 13.58 -1.73 66.48
C GLN A 170 14.48 -2.90 66.91
N ILE A 171 14.93 -3.72 65.96
CA ILE A 171 15.88 -4.83 66.23
C ILE A 171 17.17 -4.26 66.81
N LYS A 172 17.72 -3.21 66.18
CA LYS A 172 18.96 -2.56 66.64
C LYS A 172 18.84 -2.02 68.07
N GLU A 173 17.69 -1.46 68.42
CA GLU A 173 17.41 -0.97 69.78
C GLU A 173 17.33 -2.14 70.79
N LEU A 174 16.76 -3.28 70.40
CA LEU A 174 16.70 -4.48 71.23
C LEU A 174 18.09 -5.12 71.41
N GLU A 175 18.90 -5.17 70.36
CA GLU A 175 20.29 -5.66 70.42
C GLU A 175 21.14 -4.82 71.38
N GLU A 176 20.98 -3.49 71.36
CA GLU A 176 21.64 -2.59 72.31
C GLU A 176 21.21 -2.87 73.75
N LYS A 177 19.91 -3.08 73.99
CA LYS A 177 19.38 -3.45 75.32
C LYS A 177 19.91 -4.80 75.80
N ILE A 178 19.96 -5.80 74.92
CA ILE A 178 20.50 -7.13 75.23
C ILE A 178 21.99 -7.04 75.59
N ASN A 179 22.78 -6.26 74.84
CA ASN A 179 24.18 -6.02 75.16
C ASN A 179 24.38 -5.30 76.50
N MET A 180 23.46 -4.39 76.85
CA MET A 180 23.45 -3.72 78.15
C MET A 180 23.21 -4.72 79.29
N ILE A 181 22.23 -5.61 79.14
CA ILE A 181 21.90 -6.66 80.14
C ILE A 181 23.05 -7.67 80.27
N ASN A 182 23.65 -8.10 79.16
CA ASN A 182 24.78 -9.04 79.18
C ASN A 182 26.06 -8.44 79.78
N SER A 183 26.12 -7.10 79.94
CA SER A 183 27.22 -6.41 80.61
C SER A 183 27.02 -6.27 82.12
N GLU A 184 25.83 -6.60 82.65
CA GLU A 184 25.55 -6.66 84.09
C GLU A 184 25.95 -8.04 84.67
N SER A 185 26.57 -7.99 85.86
CA SER A 185 27.32 -9.04 86.56
C SER A 185 26.70 -10.45 86.59
N PRO A 186 27.50 -11.54 86.50
CA PRO A 186 27.00 -12.92 86.50
C PRO A 186 26.69 -13.41 87.92
N GLU A 187 25.51 -13.06 88.44
CA GLU A 187 24.86 -13.83 89.51
C GLU A 187 23.84 -14.81 88.88
N GLU A 188 23.73 -16.01 89.46
CA GLU A 188 23.08 -17.21 88.93
C GLU A 188 21.83 -16.95 88.06
N VAL A 189 21.99 -17.13 86.73
CA VAL A 189 20.90 -17.02 85.74
C VAL A 189 19.85 -18.09 86.04
N SER A 190 18.63 -17.65 86.37
CA SER A 190 17.48 -18.51 86.65
C SER A 190 17.16 -19.42 85.45
N GLN A 191 16.73 -20.66 85.69
CA GLN A 191 16.29 -21.57 84.62
C GLN A 191 15.17 -20.95 83.77
N GLU A 192 14.35 -20.09 84.36
CA GLU A 192 13.28 -19.35 83.69
C GLU A 192 13.82 -18.34 82.67
N ASP A 193 14.97 -17.73 82.95
CA ASP A 193 15.64 -16.80 82.03
C ASP A 193 16.32 -17.55 80.89
N GLN A 194 16.89 -18.74 81.16
CA GLN A 194 17.42 -19.63 80.12
C GLN A 194 16.32 -20.13 79.17
N GLU A 195 15.13 -20.42 79.70
CA GLU A 195 13.98 -20.88 78.92
C GLU A 195 13.37 -19.75 78.09
N LYS A 196 13.28 -18.53 78.64
CA LYS A 196 12.95 -17.32 77.87
C LYS A 196 13.93 -17.06 76.73
N VAL A 197 15.23 -17.17 76.99
CA VAL A 197 16.27 -16.99 75.95
C VAL A 197 16.15 -18.05 74.86
N LYS A 198 15.78 -19.29 75.21
CA LYS A 198 15.52 -20.36 74.23
C LYS A 198 14.31 -20.04 73.35
N ASN A 199 13.20 -19.58 73.95
CA ASN A 199 11.99 -19.24 73.21
C ASN A 199 12.23 -18.04 72.27
N LEU A 200 12.92 -17.01 72.75
CA LEU A 200 13.31 -15.85 71.94
C LEU A 200 14.22 -16.24 70.78
N LYS A 201 15.13 -17.21 70.96
CA LYS A 201 15.96 -17.74 69.87
C LYS A 201 15.16 -18.48 68.80
N ILE A 202 14.11 -19.21 69.20
CA ILE A 202 13.23 -19.91 68.27
C ILE A 202 12.43 -18.88 67.46
N GLU A 203 11.89 -17.86 68.12
CA GLU A 203 11.12 -16.80 67.48
C GLU A 203 11.99 -15.97 66.51
N LEU A 204 13.24 -15.64 66.90
CA LEU A 204 14.22 -15.02 66.00
C LEU A 204 14.50 -15.90 64.77
N SER A 205 14.72 -17.19 64.96
CA SER A 205 14.94 -18.12 63.85
C SER A 205 13.73 -18.22 62.91
N GLN A 206 12.51 -18.06 63.41
CA GLN A 206 11.30 -18.05 62.58
C GLN A 206 11.17 -16.75 61.79
N LEU A 207 11.52 -15.62 62.39
CA LEU A 207 11.57 -14.32 61.70
C LEU A 207 12.64 -14.27 60.62
N ASP A 208 13.82 -14.87 60.85
CA ASP A 208 14.89 -14.94 59.85
C ASP A 208 14.43 -15.70 58.59
N VAL A 209 13.72 -16.82 58.75
CA VAL A 209 13.16 -17.58 57.63
C VAL A 209 12.12 -16.74 56.87
N LYS A 210 11.24 -16.05 57.59
CA LYS A 210 10.21 -15.20 56.98
C LYS A 210 10.81 -14.04 56.17
N ILE A 211 11.86 -13.40 56.70
CA ILE A 211 12.60 -12.34 55.99
C ILE A 211 13.23 -12.89 54.71
N GLU A 212 13.78 -14.10 54.75
CA GLU A 212 14.40 -14.73 53.59
C GLU A 212 13.37 -15.05 52.49
N ASP A 213 12.17 -15.50 52.87
CA ASP A 213 11.08 -15.74 51.93
C ASP A 213 10.56 -14.43 51.31
N GLU A 214 10.36 -13.39 52.12
CA GLU A 214 9.99 -12.05 51.62
C GLU A 214 11.06 -11.47 50.69
N ARG A 215 12.36 -11.69 50.97
CA ARG A 215 13.45 -11.27 50.08
C ARG A 215 13.39 -11.92 48.72
N LYS A 216 13.12 -13.22 48.65
CA LYS A 216 13.01 -13.96 47.37
C LYS A 216 11.81 -13.48 46.57
N GLU A 217 10.68 -13.24 47.23
CA GLU A 217 9.48 -12.72 46.58
C GLU A 217 9.72 -11.32 46.00
N LEU A 218 10.44 -10.48 46.75
CA LEU A 218 10.83 -9.14 46.33
C LEU A 218 11.82 -9.17 45.14
N GLU A 219 12.77 -10.10 45.16
CA GLU A 219 13.72 -10.30 44.05
C GLU A 219 13.01 -10.74 42.76
N LEU A 220 12.04 -11.65 42.87
CA LEU A 220 11.20 -12.06 41.74
C LEU A 220 10.41 -10.88 41.18
N PHE A 221 9.78 -10.10 42.06
CA PHE A 221 9.02 -8.91 41.69
C PHE A 221 9.89 -7.87 40.98
N ASN A 222 11.09 -7.60 41.51
CA ASN A 222 12.03 -6.65 40.91
C ASN A 222 12.51 -7.11 39.52
N ASN A 223 12.73 -8.41 39.33
CA ASN A 223 13.08 -8.96 38.01
C ASN A 223 11.95 -8.79 36.99
N GLN A 224 10.70 -8.97 37.41
CA GLN A 224 9.54 -8.71 36.55
C GLN A 224 9.39 -7.21 36.22
N HIS A 225 9.58 -6.34 37.21
CA HIS A 225 9.59 -4.88 37.03
C HIS A 225 10.64 -4.45 35.99
N GLU A 226 11.87 -4.91 36.13
CA GLU A 226 12.97 -4.60 35.19
C GLU A 226 12.76 -5.19 33.79
N LYS A 227 11.99 -6.27 33.66
CA LYS A 227 11.58 -6.79 32.35
C LYS A 227 10.56 -5.86 31.68
N LEU A 228 9.48 -5.51 32.39
CA LEU A 228 8.43 -4.63 31.88
C LEU A 228 8.98 -3.24 31.52
N LYS A 229 9.88 -2.72 32.34
CA LYS A 229 10.56 -1.44 32.09
C LYS A 229 11.33 -1.43 30.77
N ARG A 230 12.06 -2.51 30.46
CA ARG A 230 12.77 -2.67 29.18
C ARG A 230 11.81 -2.75 28.00
N GLU A 231 10.73 -3.52 28.12
CA GLU A 231 9.70 -3.60 27.06
C GLU A 231 9.11 -2.20 26.78
N ILE A 232 8.82 -1.43 27.82
CA ILE A 232 8.32 -0.05 27.68
C ILE A 232 9.32 0.85 26.94
N GLU A 233 10.61 0.78 27.26
CA GLU A 233 11.65 1.58 26.59
C GLU A 233 11.76 1.22 25.09
N GLU A 234 11.61 -0.06 24.75
CA GLU A 234 11.62 -0.53 23.37
C GLU A 234 10.41 0.01 22.58
N TYR A 235 9.21 -0.06 23.14
CA TYR A 235 8.01 0.52 22.51
C TYR A 235 8.12 2.04 22.34
N GLN A 236 8.68 2.76 23.31
CA GLN A 236 8.93 4.20 23.18
C GLN A 236 9.90 4.53 22.04
N LEU A 237 10.92 3.70 21.82
CA LEU A 237 11.81 3.85 20.68
C LEU A 237 11.06 3.62 19.37
N LYS A 238 10.19 2.59 19.33
CA LYS A 238 9.40 2.28 18.14
C LYS A 238 8.43 3.40 17.76
N ILE A 239 7.76 4.00 18.74
CA ILE A 239 6.87 5.16 18.53
C ILE A 239 7.67 6.34 17.95
N LYS A 240 8.88 6.60 18.44
CA LYS A 240 9.73 7.68 17.89
C LYS A 240 10.11 7.42 16.44
N GLU A 241 10.45 6.19 16.07
CA GLU A 241 10.72 5.82 14.68
C GLU A 241 9.49 6.03 13.78
N LEU A 242 8.32 5.56 14.21
CA LEU A 242 7.07 5.71 13.47
C LEU A 242 6.71 7.18 13.26
N ASN A 243 6.85 8.02 14.28
CA ASN A 243 6.63 9.45 14.16
C ASN A 243 7.57 10.10 13.13
N SER A 244 8.84 9.68 13.10
CA SER A 244 9.80 10.16 12.10
C SER A 244 9.48 9.67 10.68
N VAL A 245 8.94 8.46 10.53
CA VAL A 245 8.44 7.98 9.22
C VAL A 245 7.24 8.81 8.78
N ASN A 246 6.31 9.06 9.70
CA ASN A 246 5.09 9.81 9.39
C ASN A 246 5.39 11.25 8.97
N GLU A 247 6.32 11.92 9.67
CA GLU A 247 6.78 13.26 9.29
C GLU A 247 7.39 13.28 7.87
N ARG A 248 8.18 12.27 7.50
CA ARG A 248 8.73 12.13 6.14
C ARG A 248 7.64 11.92 5.09
N LEU A 249 6.62 11.12 5.41
CA LEU A 249 5.49 10.90 4.51
C LEU A 249 4.68 12.16 4.30
N GLU A 250 4.42 12.93 5.35
CA GLU A 250 3.74 14.24 5.26
C GLU A 250 4.53 15.22 4.39
N GLN A 251 5.85 15.30 4.59
CA GLN A 251 6.73 16.15 3.77
C GLN A 251 6.68 15.75 2.29
N ASN A 252 6.75 14.46 1.98
CA ASN A 252 6.66 13.96 0.61
C ASN A 252 5.27 14.25 -0.02
N THR A 253 4.20 14.02 0.74
CA THR A 253 2.83 14.30 0.30
C THR A 253 2.65 15.78 -0.05
N ASN A 254 3.14 16.68 0.81
CA ASN A 254 3.08 18.12 0.55
C ASN A 254 3.91 18.52 -0.68
N ALA A 255 5.09 17.92 -0.88
CA ALA A 255 5.92 18.16 -2.05
C ALA A 255 5.22 17.71 -3.35
N LEU A 256 4.55 16.55 -3.33
CA LEU A 256 3.77 16.06 -4.47
C LEU A 256 2.57 16.95 -4.78
N ILE A 257 1.86 17.44 -3.75
CA ILE A 257 0.75 18.37 -3.91
C ILE A 257 1.23 19.67 -4.56
N GLU A 258 2.33 20.25 -4.09
CA GLU A 258 2.86 21.48 -4.69
C GLU A 258 3.34 21.25 -6.12
N GLY A 259 4.06 20.14 -6.38
CA GLY A 259 4.49 19.79 -7.74
C GLY A 259 3.32 19.61 -8.71
N ASN A 260 2.23 18.99 -8.27
CA ASN A 260 1.01 18.89 -9.07
C ASN A 260 0.35 20.26 -9.29
N ARG A 261 0.38 21.14 -8.27
CA ARG A 261 -0.14 22.50 -8.38
C ARG A 261 0.62 23.31 -9.42
N GLU A 262 1.95 23.26 -9.38
CA GLU A 262 2.83 23.93 -10.35
C GLU A 262 2.62 23.40 -11.78
N ALA A 263 2.51 22.07 -11.93
CA ALA A 263 2.22 21.47 -13.23
C ALA A 263 0.85 21.92 -13.78
N HIS A 264 -0.17 21.98 -12.92
CA HIS A 264 -1.51 22.45 -13.28
C HIS A 264 -1.49 23.93 -13.68
N ASP A 265 -0.79 24.78 -12.93
CA ASP A 265 -0.62 26.20 -13.25
C ASP A 265 0.06 26.37 -14.62
N GLY A 266 1.12 25.59 -14.91
CA GLY A 266 1.80 25.59 -16.21
C GLY A 266 0.91 25.12 -17.37
N ILE A 267 0.07 24.10 -17.16
CA ILE A 267 -0.91 23.66 -18.17
C ILE A 267 -1.94 24.76 -18.44
N ASN A 268 -2.40 25.46 -17.40
CA ASN A 268 -3.35 26.56 -17.55
C ASN A 268 -2.74 27.75 -18.31
N GLU A 269 -1.48 28.09 -18.06
CA GLU A 269 -0.76 29.10 -18.84
C GLU A 269 -0.64 28.69 -20.31
N MET A 270 -0.29 27.44 -20.59
CA MET A 270 -0.21 26.92 -21.96
C MET A 270 -1.57 26.98 -22.66
N ARG A 271 -2.66 26.62 -21.97
CA ARG A 271 -4.03 26.72 -22.49
C ARG A 271 -4.36 28.16 -22.87
N GLN A 272 -4.04 29.14 -22.04
CA GLN A 272 -4.26 30.56 -22.34
C GLN A 272 -3.47 31.01 -23.58
N MET A 273 -2.23 30.56 -23.73
CA MET A 273 -1.42 30.86 -24.91
C MET A 273 -2.01 30.25 -26.19
N ILE A 274 -2.46 28.99 -26.14
CA ILE A 274 -3.11 28.31 -27.27
C ILE A 274 -4.39 29.05 -27.68
N GLU A 275 -5.20 29.47 -26.71
CA GLU A 275 -6.45 30.20 -26.98
C GLU A 275 -6.17 31.58 -27.60
N ALA A 276 -5.16 32.29 -27.11
CA ALA A 276 -4.72 33.56 -27.69
C ALA A 276 -4.23 33.38 -29.14
N GLU A 277 -3.47 32.32 -29.42
CA GLU A 277 -3.00 32.02 -30.78
C GLU A 277 -4.16 31.63 -31.71
N ALA A 278 -5.13 30.86 -31.22
CA ALA A 278 -6.32 30.50 -31.98
C ALA A 278 -7.15 31.74 -32.36
N LEU A 279 -7.33 32.68 -31.44
CA LEU A 279 -7.97 33.97 -31.71
C LEU A 279 -7.22 34.78 -32.77
N GLN A 280 -5.88 34.82 -32.68
CA GLN A 280 -5.07 35.50 -33.67
C GLN A 280 -5.19 34.86 -35.06
N ARG A 281 -5.19 33.52 -35.13
CA ARG A 281 -5.37 32.78 -36.40
C ARG A 281 -6.75 33.06 -37.01
N ALA A 282 -7.81 33.03 -36.21
CA ALA A 282 -9.16 33.35 -36.67
C ALA A 282 -9.24 34.77 -37.27
N ALA A 283 -8.63 35.76 -36.61
CA ALA A 283 -8.58 37.13 -37.13
C ALA A 283 -7.83 37.24 -38.48
N LEU A 284 -6.73 36.50 -38.64
CA LEU A 284 -6.00 36.46 -39.91
C LEU A 284 -6.79 35.76 -41.02
N GLU A 285 -7.51 34.69 -40.70
CA GLU A 285 -8.38 33.99 -41.66
C GLU A 285 -9.49 34.91 -42.17
N ASP A 286 -10.12 35.68 -41.29
CA ASP A 286 -11.14 36.65 -41.67
C ASP A 286 -10.57 37.79 -42.52
N TYR A 287 -9.35 38.25 -42.21
CA TYR A 287 -8.65 39.23 -43.05
C TYR A 287 -8.33 38.68 -44.45
N ILE A 288 -7.90 37.42 -44.55
CA ILE A 288 -7.66 36.75 -45.84
C ILE A 288 -8.97 36.61 -46.64
N LYS A 289 -10.09 36.27 -45.98
CA LYS A 289 -11.41 36.22 -46.64
C LYS A 289 -11.79 37.59 -47.19
N GLN A 290 -11.58 38.67 -46.43
CA GLN A 290 -11.84 40.03 -46.86
C GLN A 290 -11.00 40.40 -48.10
N LEU A 291 -9.68 40.19 -48.04
CA LEU A 291 -8.78 40.47 -49.17
C LEU A 291 -9.16 39.67 -50.44
N LYS A 292 -9.52 38.39 -50.29
CA LYS A 292 -10.01 37.57 -51.40
C LYS A 292 -11.27 38.17 -52.02
N SER A 293 -12.21 38.64 -51.20
CA SER A 293 -13.44 39.28 -51.70
C SER A 293 -13.15 40.58 -52.45
N GLU A 294 -12.19 41.37 -52.00
CA GLU A 294 -11.78 42.63 -52.61
C GLU A 294 -11.07 42.40 -53.96
N VAL A 295 -10.18 41.40 -54.03
CA VAL A 295 -9.51 41.00 -55.28
C VAL A 295 -10.52 40.51 -56.32
N VAL A 296 -11.55 39.74 -55.90
CA VAL A 296 -12.63 39.29 -56.79
C VAL A 296 -13.43 40.49 -57.34
N GLN A 297 -13.72 41.50 -56.51
CA GLN A 297 -14.43 42.71 -56.94
C GLN A 297 -13.61 43.57 -57.93
N LEU A 298 -12.28 43.54 -57.85
CA LEU A 298 -11.41 44.28 -58.77
C LEU A 298 -11.26 43.62 -60.14
N TYR A 299 -11.47 42.31 -60.26
CA TYR A 299 -11.28 41.54 -61.50
C TYR A 299 -12.58 41.27 -62.29
N ASP A 300 -13.76 41.30 -61.65
CA ASP A 300 -15.05 41.21 -62.34
C ASP A 300 -16.16 42.01 -61.59
N PRO A 301 -16.47 43.25 -62.02
CA PRO A 301 -17.44 44.10 -61.34
C PRO A 301 -18.91 43.62 -61.46
N ASN A 302 -19.19 42.50 -62.15
CA ASN A 302 -20.52 41.89 -62.26
C ASN A 302 -20.59 40.44 -61.76
N ALA A 303 -19.56 39.91 -61.10
CA ALA A 303 -19.64 38.59 -60.49
C ALA A 303 -20.57 38.62 -59.26
N VAL A 304 -21.70 37.89 -59.36
CA VAL A 304 -22.67 37.73 -58.26
C VAL A 304 -21.98 36.98 -57.10
N PRO A 305 -22.01 37.50 -55.86
CA PRO A 305 -21.47 36.79 -54.72
C PRO A 305 -22.41 35.63 -54.37
N SER A 306 -21.89 34.40 -54.36
CA SER A 306 -22.58 33.27 -53.75
C SER A 306 -22.73 33.54 -52.26
N THR A 307 -23.95 33.85 -51.86
CA THR A 307 -24.35 34.03 -50.46
C THR A 307 -24.36 32.68 -49.77
N GLU A 308 -23.35 32.40 -48.94
CA GLU A 308 -23.63 31.73 -47.67
C GLU A 308 -23.92 32.83 -46.65
N THR A 309 -25.12 32.72 -46.10
CA THR A 309 -25.71 33.66 -45.15
C THR A 309 -24.84 33.79 -43.92
N GLU A 310 -24.41 35.02 -43.61
CA GLU A 310 -24.31 35.45 -42.23
C GLU A 310 -24.35 36.98 -42.11
N THR A 311 -24.96 37.39 -41.02
CA THR A 311 -25.50 38.72 -40.74
C THR A 311 -24.46 39.81 -40.63
N LYS A 312 -24.76 40.95 -41.27
CA LYS A 312 -24.08 42.24 -41.14
C LYS A 312 -24.18 42.78 -39.70
N PRO A 313 -23.14 43.43 -39.16
CA PRO A 313 -23.36 44.67 -38.43
C PRO A 313 -22.58 45.85 -39.01
N ALA A 314 -22.91 47.02 -38.49
CA ALA A 314 -22.80 48.34 -39.10
C ALA A 314 -21.38 48.86 -39.36
N HIS A 315 -21.30 49.75 -40.35
CA HIS A 315 -20.21 50.68 -40.63
C HIS A 315 -19.55 51.25 -39.37
N SER A 316 -18.23 51.19 -39.31
CA SER A 316 -17.40 52.24 -38.72
C SER A 316 -16.22 52.53 -39.65
N ASP A 317 -16.13 53.77 -40.09
CA ASP A 317 -14.95 54.34 -40.76
C ASP A 317 -13.70 54.10 -39.90
N ALA A 318 -12.78 53.25 -40.39
CA ALA A 318 -11.42 53.15 -39.88
C ALA A 318 -10.45 53.25 -41.08
N PRO A 319 -9.38 54.06 -41.01
CA PRO A 319 -8.50 54.29 -42.15
C PRO A 319 -7.69 53.02 -42.49
N LEU A 320 -7.54 52.74 -43.78
CA LEU A 320 -6.66 51.71 -44.35
C LEU A 320 -5.21 51.88 -43.86
N PRO A 321 -4.48 50.80 -43.49
CA PRO A 321 -3.04 50.87 -43.27
C PRO A 321 -2.29 50.86 -44.62
N GLU A 322 -1.33 51.76 -44.75
CA GLU A 322 -0.44 51.90 -45.91
C GLU A 322 0.51 50.68 -46.06
N PRO A 323 1.04 50.41 -47.28
CA PRO A 323 1.94 49.28 -47.51
C PRO A 323 3.16 49.34 -46.59
N GLY A 324 3.41 48.21 -45.89
CA GLY A 324 4.35 48.05 -44.79
C GLY A 324 5.64 48.84 -44.97
N SER A 325 5.88 49.74 -44.02
CA SER A 325 7.11 50.54 -43.97
C SER A 325 8.34 49.63 -43.77
N ALA A 326 9.52 50.13 -44.14
CA ALA A 326 10.79 49.40 -43.95
C ALA A 326 11.01 48.93 -42.50
N GLU A 327 10.39 49.60 -41.52
CA GLU A 327 10.41 49.26 -40.09
C GLU A 327 9.67 47.95 -39.77
N GLU A 328 8.59 47.64 -40.50
CA GLU A 328 7.80 46.42 -40.28
C GLU A 328 8.50 45.18 -40.85
N VAL A 329 9.21 45.36 -41.97
CA VAL A 329 10.10 44.34 -42.55
C VAL A 329 11.32 44.10 -41.64
N GLU A 330 11.84 45.14 -41.00
CA GLU A 330 12.93 45.03 -40.03
C GLU A 330 12.49 44.28 -38.76
N LEU A 331 11.29 44.55 -38.24
CA LEU A 331 10.69 43.81 -37.12
C LEU A 331 10.42 42.33 -37.47
N LEU A 332 9.98 42.03 -38.70
CA LEU A 332 9.81 40.64 -39.15
C LEU A 332 11.14 39.90 -39.24
N ASN A 333 12.19 40.56 -39.76
CA ASN A 333 13.52 39.97 -39.80
C ASN A 333 14.09 39.77 -38.39
N GLU A 334 13.85 40.70 -37.48
CA GLU A 334 14.28 40.56 -36.08
C GLU A 334 13.53 39.43 -35.37
N ARG A 335 12.24 39.23 -35.68
CA ARG A 335 11.44 38.10 -35.18
C ARG A 335 11.91 36.76 -35.75
N LEU A 336 12.21 36.71 -37.04
CA LEU A 336 12.77 35.53 -37.70
C LEU A 336 14.15 35.17 -37.12
N GLU A 337 14.98 36.16 -36.80
CA GLU A 337 16.29 35.93 -36.19
C GLU A 337 16.19 35.44 -34.74
N LYS A 338 15.19 35.92 -33.98
CA LYS A 338 14.87 35.40 -32.64
C LYS A 338 14.40 33.94 -32.69
N GLU A 339 13.55 33.59 -33.66
CA GLU A 339 13.14 32.20 -33.87
C GLU A 339 14.29 31.29 -34.28
N HIS A 340 15.20 31.75 -35.15
CA HIS A 340 16.40 31.00 -35.50
C HIS A 340 17.31 30.76 -34.29
N LYS A 341 17.51 31.77 -33.43
CA LYS A 341 18.29 31.62 -32.19
C LYS A 341 17.63 30.65 -31.21
N GLU A 342 16.31 30.66 -31.10
CA GLU A 342 15.60 29.71 -30.24
C GLU A 342 15.67 28.28 -30.78
N LYS A 343 15.57 28.11 -32.10
CA LYS A 343 15.76 26.80 -32.73
C LYS A 343 17.17 26.25 -32.52
N GLU A 344 18.20 27.09 -32.59
CA GLU A 344 19.58 26.67 -32.25
C GLU A 344 19.74 26.33 -30.77
N ARG A 345 19.09 27.08 -29.87
CA ARG A 345 19.10 26.77 -28.44
C ARG A 345 18.48 25.40 -28.17
N LEU A 346 17.33 25.10 -28.77
CA LEU A 346 16.66 23.81 -28.66
C LEU A 346 17.50 22.67 -29.24
N GLN A 347 18.21 22.91 -30.36
CA GLN A 347 19.15 21.94 -30.92
C GLN A 347 20.35 21.66 -30.00
N ARG A 348 20.87 22.67 -29.30
CA ARG A 348 21.94 22.46 -28.31
C ARG A 348 21.45 21.66 -27.10
N ILE A 349 20.23 21.91 -26.63
CA ILE A 349 19.63 21.17 -25.51
C ILE A 349 19.39 19.71 -25.89
N THR A 350 18.82 19.44 -27.07
CA THR A 350 18.62 18.07 -27.55
C THR A 350 19.94 17.33 -27.71
N LYS A 351 20.96 17.99 -28.25
CA LYS A 351 22.30 17.40 -28.34
C LYS A 351 22.91 17.10 -26.96
N ALA A 352 22.74 18.01 -25.99
CA ALA A 352 23.23 17.79 -24.62
C ALA A 352 22.51 16.64 -23.91
N LEU A 353 21.19 16.50 -24.11
CA LEU A 353 20.42 15.37 -23.60
C LEU A 353 20.85 14.05 -24.23
N GLU A 354 21.15 14.03 -25.54
CA GLU A 354 21.68 12.83 -26.20
C GLU A 354 23.10 12.49 -25.71
N GLU A 355 23.96 13.49 -25.51
CA GLU A 355 25.30 13.30 -24.94
C GLU A 355 25.24 12.77 -23.49
N GLU A 356 24.32 13.29 -22.66
CA GLU A 356 24.08 12.81 -21.29
C GLU A 356 23.54 11.38 -21.27
N ARG A 357 22.63 11.06 -22.21
CA ARG A 357 22.11 9.70 -22.40
C ARG A 357 23.21 8.71 -22.82
N THR A 358 24.14 9.12 -23.69
CA THR A 358 25.29 8.28 -24.06
C THR A 358 26.29 8.12 -22.92
N LYS A 359 26.50 9.16 -22.10
CA LYS A 359 27.37 9.10 -20.94
C LYS A 359 26.82 8.21 -19.83
N ALA A 360 25.50 8.24 -19.61
CA ALA A 360 24.82 7.31 -18.71
C ALA A 360 24.90 5.85 -19.20
N HIS A 361 24.99 5.64 -20.52
CA HIS A 361 25.22 4.32 -21.11
C HIS A 361 26.66 3.82 -20.84
N ASP A 362 27.66 4.68 -21.03
CA ASP A 362 29.08 4.35 -20.78
C ASP A 362 29.42 4.17 -19.28
N GLU A 363 28.79 4.94 -18.37
CA GLU A 363 28.96 4.80 -16.92
C GLU A 363 28.33 3.50 -16.36
N ASN A 364 27.31 2.98 -17.04
CA ASN A 364 26.68 1.70 -16.71
C ASN A 364 27.53 0.51 -17.19
N GLU A 365 28.28 0.65 -18.30
CA GLU A 365 29.26 -0.36 -18.74
C GLU A 365 30.53 -0.38 -17.86
N SER A 366 30.96 0.76 -17.29
CA SER A 366 32.16 0.80 -16.44
C SER A 366 31.94 0.22 -15.03
N HIS A 367 30.70 0.18 -14.53
CA HIS A 367 30.37 -0.40 -13.21
C HIS A 367 30.28 -1.93 -13.21
N VAL A 368 30.20 -2.57 -14.37
CA VAL A 368 30.17 -4.05 -14.49
C VAL A 368 31.54 -4.69 -14.21
N HIS A 369 32.64 -3.92 -14.28
CA HIS A 369 33.99 -4.50 -14.15
C HIS A 369 34.64 -4.40 -12.77
N HIS A 370 34.03 -3.76 -11.78
CA HIS A 370 34.62 -3.63 -10.43
C HIS A 370 33.65 -4.03 -9.31
N LEU A 371 33.16 -5.27 -9.35
CA LEU A 371 32.58 -5.90 -8.15
C LEU A 371 33.70 -6.37 -7.19
N PRO A 372 33.61 -6.07 -5.88
CA PRO A 372 34.56 -6.51 -4.87
C PRO A 372 34.71 -8.04 -4.84
N THR A 373 35.92 -8.52 -4.54
CA THR A 373 36.30 -9.95 -4.60
C THR A 373 35.44 -10.89 -3.74
N TRP A 374 34.75 -10.39 -2.72
CA TRP A 374 33.86 -11.21 -1.88
C TRP A 374 32.55 -11.62 -2.56
N VAL A 375 32.16 -10.98 -3.67
CA VAL A 375 30.97 -11.35 -4.45
C VAL A 375 31.28 -12.46 -5.47
N LYS A 376 32.56 -12.76 -5.74
CA LYS A 376 32.97 -13.82 -6.67
C LYS A 376 33.12 -15.21 -6.04
N ASP A 377 32.99 -15.32 -4.72
CA ASP A 377 33.19 -16.58 -3.97
C ASP A 377 31.88 -17.24 -3.48
N LEU A 378 30.72 -16.78 -3.93
CA LEU A 378 29.42 -17.43 -3.67
C LEU A 378 28.96 -18.26 -4.88
N ASP A 379 29.74 -19.26 -5.25
CA ASP A 379 29.25 -20.46 -5.95
C ASP A 379 28.70 -21.43 -4.89
N ILE A 380 27.40 -21.35 -4.59
CA ILE A 380 26.70 -22.39 -3.84
C ILE A 380 25.90 -23.23 -4.83
N ASN A 381 26.48 -24.37 -5.19
CA ASN A 381 25.84 -25.46 -5.91
C ASN A 381 24.61 -25.96 -5.15
N ASN A 382 23.44 -25.83 -5.76
CA ASN A 382 22.16 -26.25 -5.21
C ASN A 382 21.88 -27.74 -5.54
N GLU A 383 22.74 -28.65 -5.09
CA GLU A 383 22.53 -30.11 -5.22
C GLU A 383 22.17 -30.82 -3.90
N ASP A 384 22.37 -30.20 -2.73
CA ASP A 384 22.10 -30.85 -1.43
C ASP A 384 20.66 -30.65 -0.89
N PHE A 385 19.84 -29.79 -1.49
CA PHE A 385 18.47 -29.55 -1.00
C PHE A 385 17.42 -30.55 -1.55
N ASN A 386 17.74 -31.29 -2.62
CA ASN A 386 16.78 -32.20 -3.29
C ASN A 386 16.81 -33.65 -2.81
N GLN A 387 17.61 -34.02 -1.80
CA GLN A 387 17.65 -35.40 -1.27
C GLN A 387 16.86 -35.61 0.04
N SER A 388 16.27 -34.58 0.65
CA SER A 388 15.57 -34.73 1.94
C SER A 388 14.06 -35.01 1.86
N LEU A 389 13.45 -34.97 0.66
CA LEU A 389 11.99 -35.14 0.50
C LEU A 389 11.53 -36.45 -0.17
N SER A 390 12.43 -37.42 -0.41
CA SER A 390 12.04 -38.76 -0.88
C SER A 390 12.21 -39.82 0.23
N GLY A 391 11.28 -39.86 1.18
CA GLY A 391 11.45 -40.80 2.30
C GLY A 391 10.30 -40.94 3.28
N LYS A 392 9.05 -41.10 2.81
CA LYS A 392 8.02 -41.94 3.47
C LYS A 392 6.74 -41.99 2.64
N VAL A 393 6.65 -43.02 1.80
CA VAL A 393 5.40 -43.52 1.26
C VAL A 393 4.88 -44.57 2.25
N GLY A 394 3.64 -44.41 2.71
CA GLY A 394 2.93 -45.40 3.50
C GLY A 394 1.45 -45.03 3.67
N SER A 395 0.65 -45.36 2.64
CA SER A 395 -0.80 -45.69 2.65
C SER A 395 -1.77 -44.68 3.30
N GLU A 396 -2.84 -44.17 2.68
CA GLU A 396 -3.92 -44.88 1.98
C GLU A 396 -4.76 -43.95 1.06
N LYS A 397 -5.08 -44.48 -0.14
CA LYS A 397 -6.31 -44.38 -0.96
C LYS A 397 -7.16 -43.09 -1.06
N SER A 398 -7.21 -42.57 -2.30
CA SER A 398 -8.34 -42.07 -3.13
C SER A 398 -9.41 -41.17 -2.49
N VAL A 399 -9.82 -40.05 -3.09
CA VAL A 399 -10.59 -39.97 -4.36
C VAL A 399 -10.41 -38.59 -4.99
N ALA A 400 -10.24 -38.57 -6.31
CA ALA A 400 -10.27 -37.37 -7.15
C ALA A 400 -11.72 -36.98 -7.48
N ALA A 401 -12.03 -35.68 -7.45
CA ALA A 401 -13.11 -35.09 -8.24
C ALA A 401 -12.84 -33.58 -8.44
N SER A 402 -12.32 -33.24 -9.61
CA SER A 402 -12.47 -31.92 -10.21
C SER A 402 -13.91 -31.75 -10.69
N GLN A 403 -14.51 -30.58 -10.50
CA GLN A 403 -15.65 -30.15 -11.31
C GLN A 403 -15.71 -28.62 -11.38
N GLU A 404 -15.43 -28.13 -12.59
CA GLU A 404 -15.90 -26.86 -13.13
C GLU A 404 -17.44 -26.84 -13.12
N ILE A 405 -18.03 -25.68 -12.83
CA ILE A 405 -19.43 -25.40 -13.15
C ILE A 405 -19.46 -24.23 -14.14
N ILE A 406 -19.79 -24.58 -15.37
CA ILE A 406 -20.25 -23.68 -16.44
C ILE A 406 -21.75 -23.47 -16.23
N VAL A 407 -22.17 -22.20 -16.25
CA VAL A 407 -23.58 -21.79 -16.26
C VAL A 407 -23.98 -21.53 -17.71
N GLU A 408 -24.94 -22.30 -18.23
CA GLU A 408 -25.73 -21.92 -19.40
C GLU A 408 -27.20 -21.78 -19.00
N HIS A 409 -27.79 -20.68 -19.46
CA HIS A 409 -29.22 -20.41 -19.50
C HIS A 409 -29.90 -21.26 -20.58
N ASP A 410 -31.14 -21.74 -20.38
CA ASP A 410 -32.25 -21.29 -21.23
C ASP A 410 -33.68 -21.64 -20.74
N THR A 411 -34.60 -20.72 -21.07
CA THR A 411 -36.06 -20.77 -21.27
C THR A 411 -37.03 -21.58 -20.38
N GLY A 412 -38.07 -20.88 -19.87
CA GLY A 412 -39.45 -21.18 -20.29
C GLY A 412 -40.53 -21.45 -19.22
N ASN A 413 -41.39 -20.43 -18.99
CA ASN A 413 -42.83 -20.45 -18.67
C ASN A 413 -43.42 -21.22 -17.46
N GLY A 414 -44.25 -20.49 -16.68
CA GLY A 414 -45.47 -21.05 -16.06
C GLY A 414 -45.96 -20.37 -14.77
N GLU A 415 -46.92 -19.44 -14.92
CA GLU A 415 -48.12 -19.20 -14.08
C GLU A 415 -47.95 -18.87 -12.57
N GLU A 416 -48.25 -17.62 -12.19
CA GLU A 416 -49.47 -17.18 -11.46
C GLU A 416 -49.55 -17.63 -9.98
N GLU A 417 -49.35 -16.70 -9.02
CA GLU A 417 -50.44 -16.19 -8.17
C GLU A 417 -49.96 -15.11 -7.19
N SER A 418 -50.88 -14.20 -6.91
CA SER A 418 -50.85 -13.02 -6.05
C SER A 418 -50.74 -13.28 -4.55
N ALA A 419 -50.10 -12.38 -3.79
CA ALA A 419 -50.69 -11.65 -2.65
C ALA A 419 -49.67 -10.74 -1.91
N GLU A 420 -50.19 -9.66 -1.35
CA GLU A 420 -49.56 -8.52 -0.65
C GLU A 420 -48.78 -8.87 0.64
N PRO A 421 -47.89 -7.99 1.15
CA PRO A 421 -47.34 -8.11 2.50
C PRO A 421 -48.13 -7.26 3.49
N GLU A 422 -48.71 -7.91 4.52
CA GLU A 422 -49.14 -7.22 5.73
C GLU A 422 -48.02 -7.13 6.76
N ASN A 423 -48.05 -5.97 7.40
CA ASN A 423 -47.11 -5.38 8.33
C ASN A 423 -47.66 -5.61 9.73
N GLU A 424 -46.94 -6.25 10.65
CA GLU A 424 -47.33 -6.16 12.06
C GLU A 424 -46.14 -6.19 13.01
N LYS A 425 -46.05 -5.07 13.72
CA LYS A 425 -45.26 -4.84 14.92
C LYS A 425 -45.86 -5.66 16.05
N HIS A 426 -45.04 -6.23 16.93
CA HIS A 426 -45.40 -6.23 18.35
C HIS A 426 -44.19 -6.08 19.26
N GLU A 427 -44.32 -5.03 20.06
CA GLU A 427 -43.58 -4.61 21.24
C GLU A 427 -43.80 -5.54 22.44
N VAL A 428 -42.78 -5.57 23.30
CA VAL A 428 -42.85 -5.62 24.78
C VAL A 428 -43.24 -6.96 25.41
N GLU A 429 -42.35 -7.53 26.24
CA GLU A 429 -42.47 -7.39 27.71
C GLU A 429 -41.25 -7.93 28.47
N ASN A 430 -40.75 -7.12 29.41
CA ASN A 430 -39.83 -7.52 30.47
C ASN A 430 -40.56 -8.41 31.49
N HIS A 431 -39.92 -9.46 31.99
CA HIS A 431 -40.21 -9.99 33.32
C HIS A 431 -38.91 -10.32 34.07
N VAL A 432 -38.85 -9.76 35.27
CA VAL A 432 -37.90 -10.02 36.35
C VAL A 432 -38.52 -11.07 37.25
N GLU A 433 -37.76 -12.09 37.65
CA GLU A 433 -37.94 -12.91 38.86
C GLU A 433 -36.62 -13.70 39.04
N GLU A 434 -35.75 -13.31 39.96
CA GLU A 434 -35.63 -13.77 41.36
C GLU A 434 -35.21 -15.24 41.56
N GLU A 435 -34.30 -15.38 42.53
CA GLU A 435 -33.37 -16.47 42.81
C GLU A 435 -33.99 -17.85 43.07
N GLN A 436 -33.25 -18.91 42.70
CA GLN A 436 -33.16 -20.10 43.54
C GLN A 436 -31.88 -20.91 43.30
N THR A 437 -31.11 -21.04 44.38
CA THR A 437 -29.93 -21.87 44.56
C THR A 437 -30.27 -23.36 44.53
N VAL A 438 -29.63 -24.16 43.67
CA VAL A 438 -29.42 -25.60 43.89
C VAL A 438 -28.07 -25.98 43.31
N GLY A 439 -27.20 -26.57 44.15
CA GLY A 439 -25.88 -27.01 43.76
C GLY A 439 -25.88 -28.27 42.89
N ALA A 440 -24.86 -28.38 42.05
CA ALA A 440 -24.35 -29.64 41.52
C ALA A 440 -22.86 -29.45 41.20
N GLU A 441 -22.01 -30.08 42.02
CA GLU A 441 -20.65 -30.47 41.63
C GLU A 441 -20.72 -31.37 40.41
N THR A 442 -19.92 -31.14 39.37
CA THR A 442 -19.15 -32.18 38.65
C THR A 442 -18.19 -31.56 37.63
N HIS A 443 -16.89 -31.83 37.84
CA HIS A 443 -15.86 -32.14 36.84
C HIS A 443 -15.76 -31.33 35.54
N GLU A 444 -14.86 -30.34 35.53
CA GLU A 444 -14.19 -29.86 34.30
C GLU A 444 -12.77 -29.31 34.60
N ASP A 445 -12.06 -29.94 35.55
CA ASP A 445 -10.69 -29.56 35.98
C ASP A 445 -9.63 -30.64 35.68
N SER A 446 -9.90 -31.54 34.71
CA SER A 446 -8.99 -32.64 34.36
C SER A 446 -8.29 -32.53 33.00
N GLU A 447 -8.57 -31.53 32.16
CA GLU A 447 -7.94 -31.41 30.84
C GLU A 447 -6.86 -30.32 30.72
N VAL A 448 -6.73 -29.42 31.69
CA VAL A 448 -5.69 -28.36 31.66
C VAL A 448 -4.38 -28.81 32.32
N LYS A 449 -4.38 -29.92 33.09
CA LYS A 449 -3.18 -30.43 33.80
C LYS A 449 -2.38 -31.51 33.06
N GLN A 450 -2.74 -31.87 31.83
CA GLN A 450 -1.94 -32.80 31.02
C GLN A 450 -1.05 -32.11 29.97
N HIS A 451 -1.31 -30.85 29.60
CA HIS A 451 -0.50 -30.17 28.58
C HIS A 451 0.75 -29.46 29.13
N GLU A 452 0.78 -29.12 30.43
CA GLU A 452 1.95 -28.47 31.07
C GLU A 452 3.02 -29.47 31.57
N SER A 453 2.73 -30.78 31.59
CA SER A 453 3.71 -31.80 32.00
C SER A 453 4.52 -32.39 30.83
N GLU A 454 4.10 -32.16 29.58
CA GLU A 454 4.81 -32.65 28.38
C GLU A 454 5.72 -31.59 27.73
N GLN A 455 5.64 -30.32 28.12
CA GLN A 455 6.59 -29.28 27.65
C GLN A 455 7.88 -29.21 28.49
N LEU A 456 7.90 -29.74 29.72
CA LEU A 456 9.09 -29.76 30.58
C LEU A 456 9.95 -31.02 30.46
N GLN A 457 9.58 -31.99 29.61
CA GLN A 457 10.37 -33.21 29.34
C GLN A 457 11.12 -33.19 28.00
N VAL A 458 10.97 -32.14 27.19
CA VAL A 458 11.69 -31.99 25.90
C VAL A 458 12.88 -31.03 26.00
N GLU A 459 12.93 -30.15 27.01
CA GLU A 459 14.09 -29.27 27.24
C GLU A 459 15.21 -29.89 28.09
N GLU A 460 15.00 -31.04 28.73
CA GLU A 460 16.05 -31.73 29.52
C GLU A 460 16.84 -32.79 28.71
N GLU A 461 16.37 -33.20 27.52
CA GLU A 461 17.12 -34.13 26.63
C GLU A 461 17.99 -33.45 25.56
N HIS A 462 17.92 -32.12 25.39
CA HIS A 462 18.74 -31.38 24.41
C HIS A 462 20.05 -30.78 24.95
N ALA A 463 20.39 -31.03 26.22
CA ALA A 463 21.63 -30.56 26.85
C ALA A 463 22.71 -31.66 27.05
N GLU A 464 22.51 -32.89 26.58
CA GLU A 464 23.50 -33.99 26.74
C GLU A 464 24.07 -34.59 25.43
N VAL A 465 23.89 -33.94 24.26
CA VAL A 465 24.70 -34.23 23.06
C VAL A 465 24.92 -32.96 22.23
N ALA A 466 25.89 -32.13 22.61
CA ALA A 466 26.84 -31.37 21.78
C ALA A 466 27.54 -30.27 22.58
#